data_AF-A0A3N5TLJ9-F1
#
_entry.id   AF-A0A3N5TLJ9-F1
#
_cell.length_a   1.000
_cell.length_b   1.000
_cell.length_c   1.000
_cell.angle_alpha   90.00
_cell.angle_beta   90.00
_cell.angle_gamma   90.00
#
_symmetry.space_group_name_H-M   'P 1'
#
loop_
_entity.id
_entity.type
_entity.pdbx_description
1 polymer ?
#
loop_
_entity_poly.entity_id
_entity_poly.type
_entity_poly.pdbx_seq_one_letter_code
_entity_poly.pdbx_strand_id
1 'polypeptide(L)'
;MDTAAGSVPRIGTKLSAADHAMSVLARFGIGRDSYGIAPGIYCAGTPDADSPVLVTANYKLTFDALRKELSSLSAWILVLDTRGINVWCAAGKSLFSTGEVIKRVKVTGLDKIVNHRELILPQLSATGVSAIDVKKECGFRVIWGPIRANDIKQFLDAGKKADEPMRRVTFTVSERIVLVPVELSFLGKPTLFILLGFFLLSGIGTDIFSFKDAWERGLMAAFAYAAGIFAGAVFVPAILPWLPGKAFSIKGAVTGIVAAIFVIMALKDVANTLELAALFLCTTAVSSYLGMNFTGSTPYTSPSGVEKEMRKAIPVQALAGFASIVLWIGAAFVS
;
A
#
# COMPACT_ATOMS: atom_id res chain seq x y z
N MET A 1 12.46 -30.42 -10.29
CA MET A 1 11.72 -31.22 -11.29
C MET A 1 12.45 -31.02 -12.58
N ASP A 2 12.94 -32.10 -13.17
CA ASP A 2 13.75 -31.98 -14.38
C ASP A 2 12.85 -31.77 -15.59
N THR A 3 13.24 -30.81 -16.41
CA THR A 3 12.55 -30.43 -17.64
C THR A 3 13.57 -30.36 -18.78
N ALA A 4 13.10 -30.27 -20.02
CA ALA A 4 13.98 -30.10 -21.18
C ALA A 4 14.79 -28.78 -21.15
N ALA A 5 14.41 -27.82 -20.29
CA ALA A 5 15.13 -26.56 -20.09
C ALA A 5 16.04 -26.56 -18.85
N GLY A 6 16.10 -27.66 -18.09
CA GLY A 6 16.85 -27.77 -16.84
C GLY A 6 15.97 -28.07 -15.63
N SER A 7 16.55 -28.05 -14.43
CA SER A 7 15.81 -28.35 -13.21
C SER A 7 14.99 -27.14 -12.74
N VAL A 8 13.70 -27.35 -12.52
CA VAL A 8 12.75 -26.35 -12.04
C VAL A 8 12.44 -26.59 -10.56
N PRO A 9 12.59 -25.58 -9.67
CA PRO A 9 12.26 -25.72 -8.26
C PRO A 9 10.75 -25.96 -8.06
N ARG A 10 10.42 -26.98 -7.28
CA ARG A 10 9.03 -27.26 -6.85
C ARG A 10 8.72 -26.50 -5.58
N ILE A 11 7.62 -25.76 -5.57
CA ILE A 11 7.21 -24.94 -4.43
C ILE A 11 6.16 -25.63 -3.57
N GLY A 12 6.20 -25.35 -2.26
CA GLY A 12 5.13 -25.74 -1.36
C GLY A 12 3.93 -24.79 -1.50
N THR A 13 2.74 -25.36 -1.62
CA THR A 13 1.47 -24.60 -1.72
C THR A 13 0.91 -24.27 -0.34
N LYS A 14 1.17 -25.09 0.68
CA LYS A 14 0.83 -24.76 2.07
C LYS A 14 1.82 -23.72 2.62
N LEU A 15 1.29 -22.62 3.14
CA LEU A 15 2.10 -21.61 3.81
C LEU A 15 2.54 -22.12 5.18
N SER A 16 3.80 -21.92 5.52
CA SER A 16 4.35 -22.25 6.83
C SER A 16 4.05 -21.16 7.86
N ALA A 17 4.21 -21.47 9.15
CA ALA A 17 4.11 -20.46 10.21
C ALA A 17 5.11 -19.30 10.00
N ALA A 18 6.32 -19.60 9.50
CA ALA A 18 7.31 -18.60 9.16
C ALA A 18 6.85 -17.69 8.01
N ASP A 19 6.19 -18.25 6.98
CA ASP A 19 5.60 -17.44 5.89
C ASP A 19 4.54 -16.48 6.42
N HIS A 20 3.69 -16.94 7.35
CA HIS A 20 2.69 -16.08 7.99
C HIS A 20 3.34 -14.98 8.83
N ALA A 21 4.32 -15.31 9.67
CA ALA A 21 5.03 -14.33 10.49
C ALA A 21 5.73 -13.27 9.63
N MET A 22 6.45 -13.68 8.59
CA MET A 22 7.12 -12.76 7.67
C MET A 22 6.12 -11.91 6.87
N SER A 23 4.97 -12.48 6.50
CA SER A 23 3.90 -11.74 5.84
C SER A 23 3.33 -10.65 6.75
N VAL A 24 3.19 -10.93 8.05
CA VAL A 24 2.78 -9.93 9.05
C VAL A 24 3.86 -8.85 9.16
N LEU A 25 5.13 -9.22 9.36
CA LEU A 25 6.23 -8.25 9.47
C LEU A 25 6.32 -7.33 8.25
N ALA A 26 6.21 -7.88 7.02
CA ALA A 26 6.22 -7.09 5.79
C ALA A 26 5.03 -6.11 5.70
N ARG A 27 3.87 -6.46 6.28
CA ARG A 27 2.71 -5.55 6.40
C ARG A 27 2.94 -4.45 7.41
N PHE A 28 3.79 -4.65 8.42
CA PHE A 28 4.26 -3.63 9.34
C PHE A 28 5.52 -2.90 8.83
N GLY A 29 5.90 -3.08 7.56
CA GLY A 29 7.07 -2.43 6.95
C GLY A 29 8.43 -3.04 7.34
N ILE A 30 8.44 -4.07 8.19
CA ILE A 30 9.68 -4.70 8.68
C ILE A 30 10.20 -5.69 7.64
N GLY A 31 11.40 -5.46 7.13
CA GLY A 31 12.03 -6.33 6.11
C GLY A 31 11.32 -6.35 4.75
N ARG A 32 10.39 -5.41 4.52
CA ARG A 32 9.54 -5.35 3.34
C ARG A 32 10.32 -5.16 2.04
N ASP A 33 11.33 -4.29 2.05
CA ASP A 33 12.07 -3.91 0.83
C ASP A 33 12.92 -5.06 0.26
N SER A 34 13.29 -6.01 1.12
CA SER A 34 14.00 -7.24 0.74
C SER A 34 13.08 -8.46 0.63
N TYR A 35 11.75 -8.29 0.73
CA TYR A 35 10.80 -9.41 0.78
C TYR A 35 10.45 -9.95 -0.61
N GLY A 36 11.44 -10.52 -1.28
CA GLY A 36 11.34 -11.06 -2.64
C GLY A 36 11.64 -12.56 -2.75
N ILE A 37 11.22 -13.14 -3.88
CA ILE A 37 11.60 -14.47 -4.35
C ILE A 37 12.52 -14.29 -5.58
N ALA A 38 13.42 -15.24 -5.85
CA ALA A 38 14.26 -15.16 -7.04
C ALA A 38 13.39 -15.22 -8.32
N PRO A 39 13.54 -14.30 -9.29
CA PRO A 39 12.83 -14.38 -10.57
C PRO A 39 13.23 -15.64 -11.34
N GLY A 40 12.27 -16.28 -12.01
CA GLY A 40 12.50 -17.54 -12.70
C GLY A 40 11.23 -18.36 -12.89
N ILE A 41 11.41 -19.60 -13.31
CA ILE A 41 10.33 -20.58 -13.46
C ILE A 41 10.30 -21.49 -12.24
N TYR A 42 9.09 -21.76 -11.75
CA TYR A 42 8.80 -22.66 -10.63
C TYR A 42 7.65 -23.59 -11.01
N CYS A 43 7.45 -24.67 -10.25
CA CYS A 43 6.27 -25.52 -10.40
C CYS A 43 5.53 -25.76 -9.07
N ALA A 44 4.20 -25.77 -9.14
CA ALA A 44 3.33 -26.30 -8.09
C ALA A 44 2.79 -27.66 -8.53
N GLY A 45 2.78 -28.64 -7.62
CA GLY A 45 2.37 -30.01 -7.92
C GLY A 45 3.32 -30.74 -8.87
N THR A 46 2.75 -31.42 -9.85
CA THR A 46 3.46 -32.20 -10.89
C THR A 46 2.95 -31.79 -12.26
N PRO A 47 3.28 -30.57 -12.74
CA PRO A 47 2.82 -30.11 -14.04
C PRO A 47 3.51 -30.85 -15.18
N ASP A 48 2.76 -31.10 -16.24
CA ASP A 48 3.22 -31.62 -17.52
C ASP A 48 3.36 -30.48 -18.55
N ALA A 49 3.63 -30.85 -19.81
CA ALA A 49 3.81 -29.89 -20.89
C ALA A 49 2.52 -29.17 -21.33
N ASP A 50 1.35 -29.65 -20.90
CA ASP A 50 0.04 -29.07 -21.23
C ASP A 50 -0.55 -28.25 -20.05
N SER A 51 0.11 -28.32 -18.89
CA SER A 51 -0.26 -27.60 -17.68
C SER A 51 -0.14 -26.08 -17.85
N PRO A 52 -1.02 -25.29 -17.21
CA PRO A 52 -1.07 -23.85 -17.40
C PRO A 52 0.19 -23.14 -16.88
N VAL A 53 0.55 -22.04 -17.55
CA VAL A 53 1.62 -21.13 -17.11
C VAL A 53 1.00 -19.87 -16.48
N LEU A 54 1.18 -19.71 -15.17
CA LEU A 54 0.74 -18.57 -14.39
C LEU A 54 1.89 -17.58 -14.22
N VAL A 55 1.67 -16.31 -14.55
CA VAL A 55 2.70 -15.26 -14.42
C VAL A 55 2.45 -14.45 -13.14
N THR A 56 3.51 -14.12 -12.40
CA THR A 56 3.39 -13.32 -11.18
C THR A 56 4.61 -12.43 -10.94
N ALA A 57 4.49 -11.53 -9.96
CA ALA A 57 5.56 -10.65 -9.49
C ALA A 57 6.47 -11.36 -8.47
N ASN A 58 7.73 -10.96 -8.34
CA ASN A 58 8.65 -11.53 -7.36
C ASN A 58 8.48 -11.01 -5.93
N TYR A 59 7.50 -10.15 -5.65
CA TYR A 59 7.17 -9.77 -4.29
C TYR A 59 6.57 -10.95 -3.53
N LYS A 60 7.16 -11.34 -2.41
CA LYS A 60 6.81 -12.61 -1.75
C LYS A 60 5.37 -12.65 -1.22
N LEU A 61 4.77 -11.52 -0.81
CA LEU A 61 3.33 -11.49 -0.50
C LEU A 61 2.45 -11.82 -1.72
N THR A 62 2.84 -11.34 -2.91
CA THR A 62 2.10 -11.61 -4.15
C THR A 62 2.30 -13.06 -4.60
N PHE A 63 3.52 -13.56 -4.48
CA PHE A 63 3.83 -14.96 -4.75
C PHE A 63 3.09 -15.92 -3.81
N ASP A 64 3.10 -15.63 -2.50
CA ASP A 64 2.43 -16.42 -1.47
C ASP A 64 0.90 -16.40 -1.65
N ALA A 65 0.34 -15.27 -2.09
CA ALA A 65 -1.07 -15.17 -2.43
C ALA A 65 -1.47 -16.05 -3.61
N LEU A 66 -0.58 -16.27 -4.58
CA LEU A 66 -0.81 -17.18 -5.70
C LEU A 66 -0.63 -18.64 -5.28
N ARG A 67 0.53 -19.01 -4.72
CA ARG A 67 0.88 -20.42 -4.50
C ARG A 67 -0.07 -21.15 -3.54
N LYS A 68 -0.67 -20.43 -2.58
CA LYS A 68 -1.63 -21.02 -1.64
C LYS A 68 -2.89 -21.56 -2.31
N GLU A 69 -3.26 -20.97 -3.45
CA GLU A 69 -4.45 -21.34 -4.22
C GLU A 69 -4.18 -22.49 -5.20
N LEU A 70 -2.92 -22.96 -5.29
CA LEU A 70 -2.49 -24.02 -6.20
C LEU A 70 -2.44 -25.41 -5.54
N SER A 71 -2.99 -25.56 -4.33
CA SER A 71 -2.93 -26.83 -3.58
C SER A 71 -3.58 -28.02 -4.32
N SER A 72 -4.59 -27.75 -5.16
CA SER A 72 -5.26 -28.75 -6.00
C SER A 72 -4.97 -28.58 -7.49
N LEU A 73 -3.89 -27.88 -7.87
CA LEU A 73 -3.56 -27.57 -9.25
C LEU A 73 -2.08 -27.85 -9.53
N SER A 74 -1.81 -28.51 -10.64
CA SER A 74 -0.47 -28.59 -11.21
C SER A 74 -0.28 -27.45 -12.20
N ALA A 75 0.70 -26.57 -11.96
CA ALA A 75 0.92 -25.39 -12.80
C ALA A 75 2.39 -24.98 -12.82
N TRP A 76 2.80 -24.40 -13.95
CA TRP A 76 4.05 -23.66 -14.09
C TRP A 76 3.85 -22.22 -13.61
N ILE A 77 4.85 -21.66 -12.93
CA ILE A 77 4.77 -20.31 -12.36
C ILE A 77 5.97 -19.51 -12.84
N LEU A 78 5.73 -18.56 -13.74
CA LEU A 78 6.74 -17.65 -14.25
C LEU A 78 6.78 -16.39 -13.37
N VAL A 79 7.82 -16.28 -12.54
CA VAL A 79 8.03 -15.16 -11.62
C VAL A 79 8.88 -14.10 -12.30
N LEU A 80 8.31 -12.91 -12.51
CA LEU A 80 8.99 -11.76 -13.11
C LEU A 80 9.81 -10.99 -12.09
N ASP A 81 10.90 -10.35 -12.54
CA ASP A 81 11.68 -9.45 -11.69
C ASP A 81 11.02 -8.08 -11.57
N THR A 82 10.21 -7.92 -10.51
CA THR A 82 9.55 -6.66 -10.19
C THR A 82 10.23 -5.92 -9.05
N ARG A 83 11.48 -6.27 -8.71
CA ARG A 83 12.26 -5.68 -7.61
C ARG A 83 11.51 -5.71 -6.26
N GLY A 84 10.78 -6.79 -5.98
CA GLY A 84 10.01 -6.91 -4.74
C GLY A 84 8.76 -6.03 -4.70
N ILE A 85 8.24 -5.59 -5.84
CA ILE A 85 7.01 -4.80 -5.92
C ILE A 85 5.85 -5.69 -6.41
N ASN A 86 4.66 -5.51 -5.82
CA ASN A 86 3.45 -6.26 -6.23
C ASN A 86 3.08 -5.99 -7.71
N VAL A 87 2.20 -6.83 -8.28
CA VAL A 87 1.79 -6.75 -9.69
C VAL A 87 1.33 -5.36 -10.12
N TRP A 88 0.37 -4.76 -9.42
CA TRP A 88 -0.29 -3.53 -9.88
C TRP A 88 0.65 -2.33 -9.81
N CYS A 89 1.35 -2.16 -8.69
CA CYS A 89 2.34 -1.11 -8.53
C CYS A 89 3.53 -1.30 -9.48
N ALA A 90 3.97 -2.54 -9.73
CA ALA A 90 5.07 -2.82 -10.64
C ALA A 90 4.68 -2.54 -12.09
N ALA A 91 3.44 -2.81 -12.50
CA ALA A 91 2.94 -2.46 -13.82
C ALA A 91 2.91 -0.94 -14.02
N GLY A 92 2.40 -0.19 -13.03
CA GLY A 92 2.41 1.27 -13.05
C GLY A 92 3.81 1.90 -13.04
N LYS A 93 4.83 1.18 -12.56
CA LYS A 93 6.25 1.59 -12.56
C LYS A 93 7.06 0.99 -13.72
N SER A 94 6.41 0.36 -14.70
CA SER A 94 7.07 -0.29 -15.85
C SER A 94 8.06 -1.40 -15.49
N LEU A 95 7.94 -2.01 -14.30
CA LEU A 95 8.74 -3.16 -13.86
C LEU A 95 8.07 -4.49 -14.24
N PHE A 96 6.74 -4.60 -14.02
CA PHE A 96 5.95 -5.67 -14.60
C PHE A 96 5.59 -5.25 -16.04
N SER A 97 6.51 -5.48 -16.97
CA SER A 97 6.46 -4.92 -18.32
C SER A 97 6.53 -5.98 -19.42
N THR A 98 6.13 -5.61 -20.65
CA THR A 98 6.28 -6.45 -21.84
C THR A 98 7.70 -7.00 -21.97
N GLY A 99 8.70 -6.13 -21.84
CA GLY A 99 10.11 -6.51 -21.97
C GLY A 99 10.54 -7.53 -20.92
N GLU A 100 10.10 -7.35 -19.66
CA GLU A 100 10.41 -8.31 -18.60
C GLU A 100 9.72 -9.66 -18.82
N VAL A 101 8.46 -9.69 -19.26
CA VAL A 101 7.76 -10.93 -19.64
C VAL A 101 8.54 -11.68 -20.72
N ILE A 102 8.86 -11.00 -21.84
CA ILE A 102 9.57 -11.59 -22.97
C ILE A 102 10.95 -12.12 -22.53
N LYS A 103 11.68 -11.32 -21.76
CA LYS A 103 12.98 -11.71 -21.20
C LYS A 103 12.86 -12.98 -20.37
N ARG A 104 11.87 -13.07 -19.47
CA ARG A 104 11.70 -14.25 -18.61
C ARG A 104 11.30 -15.49 -19.38
N VAL A 105 10.42 -15.37 -20.37
CA VAL A 105 10.07 -16.48 -21.26
C VAL A 105 11.32 -17.04 -21.95
N LYS A 106 12.16 -16.16 -22.52
CA LYS A 106 13.38 -16.57 -23.24
C LYS A 106 14.45 -17.17 -22.31
N VAL A 107 14.74 -16.51 -21.18
CA VAL A 107 15.78 -16.95 -20.24
C VAL A 107 15.43 -18.27 -19.57
N THR A 108 14.15 -18.52 -19.30
CA THR A 108 13.70 -19.78 -18.68
C THR A 108 13.55 -20.93 -19.67
N GLY A 109 13.66 -20.66 -20.99
CA GLY A 109 13.42 -21.67 -22.02
C GLY A 109 12.01 -22.25 -21.96
N LEU A 110 11.02 -21.44 -21.57
CA LEU A 110 9.64 -21.87 -21.35
C LEU A 110 9.06 -22.58 -22.58
N ASP A 111 9.51 -22.19 -23.77
CA ASP A 111 9.13 -22.78 -25.05
C ASP A 111 9.45 -24.27 -25.19
N LYS A 112 10.39 -24.77 -24.38
CA LYS A 112 10.82 -26.18 -24.28
C LYS A 112 10.14 -26.92 -23.12
N ILE A 113 9.51 -26.20 -22.19
CA ILE A 113 8.85 -26.77 -21.00
C ILE A 113 7.39 -27.11 -21.31
N VAL A 114 6.72 -26.29 -22.12
CA VAL A 114 5.31 -26.46 -22.47
C VAL A 114 5.08 -26.60 -23.98
N ASN A 115 4.09 -27.41 -24.35
CA ASN A 115 3.68 -27.65 -25.75
C ASN A 115 2.83 -26.52 -26.32
N HIS A 116 2.20 -25.73 -25.45
CA HIS A 116 1.36 -24.60 -25.83
C HIS A 116 2.15 -23.28 -25.82
N ARG A 117 1.49 -22.20 -26.26
CA ARG A 117 2.05 -20.84 -26.30
C ARG A 117 1.09 -19.86 -25.63
N GLU A 118 0.79 -20.11 -24.36
CA GLU A 118 -0.15 -19.28 -23.58
C GLU A 118 0.43 -18.90 -22.22
N LEU A 119 0.24 -17.65 -21.82
CA LEU A 119 0.61 -17.12 -20.52
C LEU A 119 -0.61 -16.53 -19.85
N ILE A 120 -0.91 -16.95 -18.62
CA ILE A 120 -1.99 -16.39 -17.82
C ILE A 120 -1.41 -15.29 -16.94
N LEU A 121 -1.68 -14.03 -17.31
CA LEU A 121 -1.21 -12.86 -16.57
C LEU A 121 -2.31 -12.34 -15.64
N PRO A 122 -1.96 -11.81 -14.45
CA PRO A 122 -2.93 -11.18 -13.57
C PRO A 122 -3.51 -9.94 -14.25
N GLN A 123 -4.81 -9.69 -14.10
CA GLN A 123 -5.47 -8.63 -14.86
C GLN A 123 -4.90 -7.23 -14.60
N LEU A 124 -4.47 -6.96 -13.35
CA LEU A 124 -3.93 -5.65 -12.96
C LEU A 124 -2.53 -5.37 -13.55
N SER A 125 -1.92 -6.32 -14.26
CA SER A 125 -0.69 -6.06 -15.02
C SER A 125 -0.92 -5.50 -16.42
N ALA A 126 -2.18 -5.40 -16.87
CA ALA A 126 -2.52 -4.97 -18.23
C ALA A 126 -2.06 -3.55 -18.57
N THR A 127 -1.87 -2.68 -17.57
CA THR A 127 -1.34 -1.32 -17.76
C THR A 127 0.15 -1.30 -18.10
N GLY A 128 0.90 -2.36 -17.78
CA GLY A 128 2.34 -2.46 -18.05
C GLY A 128 2.73 -3.40 -19.19
N VAL A 129 1.82 -4.24 -19.66
CA VAL A 129 2.12 -5.33 -20.62
C VAL A 129 1.26 -5.23 -21.88
N SER A 130 1.93 -5.16 -23.03
CA SER A 130 1.33 -5.27 -24.36
C SER A 130 1.22 -6.73 -24.78
N ALA A 131 0.00 -7.28 -24.79
CA ALA A 131 -0.26 -8.66 -25.21
C ALA A 131 0.14 -8.90 -26.69
N ILE A 132 0.04 -7.87 -27.53
CA ILE A 132 0.40 -7.94 -28.95
C ILE A 132 1.92 -8.10 -29.09
N ASP A 133 2.69 -7.29 -28.37
CA ASP A 133 4.16 -7.33 -28.47
C ASP A 133 4.73 -8.61 -27.84
N VAL A 134 4.14 -9.10 -26.74
CA VAL A 134 4.51 -10.43 -26.19
C VAL A 134 4.31 -11.52 -27.24
N LYS A 135 3.16 -11.55 -27.92
CA LYS A 135 2.90 -12.53 -28.99
C LYS A 135 3.87 -12.36 -30.17
N LYS A 136 4.15 -11.12 -30.58
CA LYS A 136 5.05 -10.83 -31.69
C LYS A 136 6.50 -11.25 -31.41
N GLU A 137 6.99 -11.03 -30.19
CA GLU A 137 8.42 -11.19 -29.88
C GLU A 137 8.81 -12.54 -29.27
N CYS A 138 7.87 -13.27 -28.66
CA CYS A 138 8.13 -14.60 -28.10
C CYS A 138 7.11 -15.66 -28.48
N GLY A 139 6.09 -15.33 -29.30
CA GLY A 139 5.08 -16.28 -29.78
C GLY A 139 4.00 -16.64 -28.76
N PHE A 140 4.16 -16.27 -27.48
CA PHE A 140 3.19 -16.56 -26.44
C PHE A 140 2.01 -15.59 -26.48
N ARG A 141 0.79 -16.14 -26.48
CA ARG A 141 -0.44 -15.39 -26.30
C ARG A 141 -0.66 -15.10 -24.81
N VAL A 142 -0.89 -13.81 -24.49
CA VAL A 142 -1.34 -13.41 -23.16
C VAL A 142 -2.84 -13.67 -23.01
N ILE A 143 -3.20 -14.31 -21.91
CA ILE A 143 -4.56 -14.49 -21.42
C ILE A 143 -4.67 -13.73 -20.10
N TRP A 144 -5.62 -12.82 -20.00
CA TRP A 144 -5.87 -12.08 -18.77
C TRP A 144 -6.67 -12.95 -17.79
N GLY A 145 -5.99 -13.43 -16.75
CA GLY A 145 -6.59 -14.14 -15.64
C GLY A 145 -7.38 -13.23 -14.70
N PRO A 146 -7.87 -13.77 -13.57
CA PRO A 146 -8.62 -13.01 -12.58
C PRO A 146 -7.76 -11.98 -11.83
N ILE A 147 -8.41 -11.03 -11.16
CA ILE A 147 -7.74 -10.10 -10.23
C ILE A 147 -7.23 -10.84 -9.00
N ARG A 148 -8.02 -11.79 -8.47
CA ARG A 148 -7.69 -12.53 -7.26
C ARG A 148 -7.19 -13.92 -7.60
N ALA A 149 -6.18 -14.37 -6.84
CA ALA A 149 -5.59 -15.69 -7.05
C ALA A 149 -6.54 -16.85 -6.69
N ASN A 150 -7.46 -16.65 -5.73
CA ASN A 150 -8.40 -17.70 -5.30
C ASN A 150 -9.40 -18.07 -6.42
N ASP A 151 -9.63 -17.16 -7.37
CA ASP A 151 -10.50 -17.41 -8.52
C ASP A 151 -9.80 -18.22 -9.63
N ILE A 152 -8.49 -18.52 -9.51
CA ILE A 152 -7.72 -19.15 -10.58
C ILE A 152 -8.26 -20.52 -10.97
N LYS A 153 -8.72 -21.30 -9.99
CA LYS A 153 -9.29 -22.63 -10.24
C LYS A 153 -10.57 -22.53 -11.07
N GLN A 154 -11.51 -21.72 -10.60
CA GLN A 154 -12.78 -21.48 -11.31
C GLN A 154 -12.54 -20.90 -12.71
N PHE A 155 -11.57 -20.00 -12.86
CA PHE A 155 -11.18 -19.43 -14.14
C PHE A 155 -10.67 -20.50 -15.12
N LEU A 156 -9.84 -21.44 -14.66
CA LEU A 156 -9.34 -22.55 -15.47
C LEU A 156 -10.46 -23.52 -15.84
N ASP A 157 -11.31 -23.88 -14.88
CA ASP A 157 -12.48 -24.77 -15.08
C ASP A 157 -13.48 -24.17 -16.09
N ALA A 158 -13.62 -22.84 -16.12
CA ALA A 158 -14.43 -22.09 -17.08
C ALA A 158 -13.77 -21.94 -18.47
N GLY A 159 -12.69 -22.66 -18.75
CA GLY A 159 -11.98 -22.62 -20.03
C GLY A 159 -11.23 -21.30 -20.25
N LYS A 160 -10.60 -20.77 -19.18
CA LYS A 160 -9.79 -19.54 -19.21
C LYS A 160 -10.60 -18.29 -19.57
N LYS A 161 -11.87 -18.24 -19.16
CA LYS A 161 -12.78 -17.10 -19.34
C LYS A 161 -13.10 -16.49 -17.97
N ALA A 162 -12.55 -15.30 -17.70
CA ALA A 162 -12.87 -14.57 -16.48
C ALA A 162 -14.22 -13.86 -16.61
N ASP A 163 -15.12 -14.14 -15.66
CA ASP A 163 -16.44 -13.52 -15.51
C ASP A 163 -16.35 -12.09 -14.94
N GLU A 164 -17.48 -11.38 -14.81
CA GLU A 164 -17.45 -10.02 -14.28
C GLU A 164 -16.92 -9.93 -12.83
N PRO A 165 -17.35 -10.79 -11.88
CA PRO A 165 -16.79 -10.78 -10.52
C PRO A 165 -15.27 -10.90 -10.47
N MET A 166 -14.67 -11.81 -11.25
CA MET A 166 -13.22 -11.99 -11.34
C MET A 166 -12.47 -10.75 -11.83
N ARG A 167 -13.17 -9.85 -12.52
CA ARG A 167 -12.63 -8.62 -13.12
C ARG A 167 -12.89 -7.36 -12.29
N ARG A 168 -13.56 -7.45 -11.14
CA ARG A 168 -13.90 -6.30 -10.29
C ARG A 168 -13.11 -6.30 -8.99
N VAL A 169 -12.52 -5.15 -8.66
CA VAL A 169 -11.97 -4.89 -7.33
C VAL A 169 -13.13 -4.53 -6.41
N THR A 170 -13.37 -5.30 -5.34
CA THR A 170 -14.48 -5.00 -4.41
C THR A 170 -14.18 -3.83 -3.48
N PHE A 171 -12.89 -3.60 -3.20
CA PHE A 171 -12.37 -2.52 -2.37
C PHE A 171 -13.13 -2.34 -1.04
N THR A 172 -13.40 -3.46 -0.35
CA THR A 172 -14.11 -3.51 0.94
C THR A 172 -13.33 -2.83 2.07
N VAL A 173 -13.97 -2.59 3.22
CA VAL A 173 -13.30 -2.03 4.41
C VAL A 173 -12.05 -2.83 4.76
N SER A 174 -12.14 -4.17 4.77
CA SER A 174 -11.02 -5.05 5.10
C SER A 174 -9.82 -4.89 4.13
N GLU A 175 -10.10 -4.76 2.83
CA GLU A 175 -9.08 -4.55 1.80
C GLU A 175 -8.41 -3.18 1.93
N ARG A 176 -9.15 -2.16 2.37
CA ARG A 176 -8.62 -0.80 2.59
C ARG A 176 -7.75 -0.71 3.85
N ILE A 177 -8.23 -1.21 4.98
CA ILE A 177 -7.51 -1.11 6.25
C ILE A 177 -6.26 -2.00 6.32
N VAL A 178 -6.18 -3.01 5.44
CA VAL A 178 -5.01 -3.88 5.30
C VAL A 178 -3.69 -3.12 5.05
N LEU A 179 -3.77 -1.91 4.47
CA LEU A 179 -2.60 -1.07 4.21
C LEU A 179 -2.20 -0.17 5.39
N VAL A 180 -3.10 0.05 6.36
CA VAL A 180 -2.85 0.93 7.51
C VAL A 180 -1.54 0.60 8.26
N PRO A 181 -1.21 -0.68 8.55
CA PRO A 181 0.01 -0.98 9.29
C PRO A 181 1.29 -0.53 8.58
N VAL A 182 1.36 -0.65 7.24
CA VAL A 182 2.56 -0.22 6.52
C VAL A 182 2.62 1.31 6.46
N GLU A 183 1.49 1.98 6.30
CA GLU A 183 1.43 3.45 6.31
C GLU A 183 1.91 4.01 7.65
N LEU A 184 1.49 3.40 8.77
CA LEU A 184 1.97 3.79 10.10
C LEU A 184 3.45 3.52 10.31
N SER A 185 4.01 2.47 9.69
CA SER A 185 5.44 2.14 9.82
C SER A 185 6.36 3.25 9.29
N PHE A 186 5.91 4.01 8.28
CA PHE A 186 6.66 5.14 7.74
C PHE A 186 6.67 6.37 8.66
N LEU A 187 5.78 6.42 9.66
CA LEU A 187 5.68 7.54 10.59
C LEU A 187 6.70 7.48 11.74
N GLY A 188 7.31 6.32 12.03
CA GLY A 188 8.14 6.14 13.23
C GLY A 188 9.23 7.20 13.44
N LYS A 189 10.10 7.41 12.44
CA LYS A 189 11.17 8.42 12.53
C LYS A 189 10.63 9.87 12.54
N PRO A 190 9.75 10.28 11.60
CA PRO A 190 9.15 11.62 11.65
C PRO A 190 8.42 11.92 12.96
N THR A 191 7.64 10.97 13.48
CA THR A 191 6.90 11.10 14.74
C THR A 191 7.84 11.36 15.91
N LEU A 192 8.98 10.67 16.00
CA LEU A 192 9.96 10.93 17.07
C LEU A 192 10.43 12.40 17.08
N PHE A 193 10.79 12.95 15.91
CA PHE A 193 11.22 14.35 15.80
C PHE A 193 10.07 15.33 16.07
N ILE A 194 8.85 15.01 15.64
CA ILE A 194 7.67 15.84 15.91
C ILE A 194 7.35 15.87 17.41
N LEU A 195 7.39 14.73 18.10
CA LEU A 195 7.15 14.66 19.55
C LEU A 195 8.23 15.41 20.34
N LEU A 196 9.50 15.30 19.93
CA LEU A 196 10.58 16.11 20.51
C LEU A 196 10.35 17.61 20.26
N GLY A 197 9.90 17.97 19.06
CA GLY A 197 9.50 19.35 18.73
C GLY A 197 8.37 19.85 19.63
N PHE A 198 7.32 19.05 19.84
CA PHE A 198 6.23 19.41 20.75
C PHE A 198 6.73 19.60 22.18
N PHE A 199 7.57 18.70 22.69
CA PHE A 199 8.14 18.84 24.03
C PHE A 199 8.93 20.16 24.16
N LEU A 200 9.84 20.44 23.23
CA LEU A 200 10.66 21.65 23.25
C LEU A 200 9.83 22.93 23.11
N LEU A 201 8.90 22.96 22.16
CA LEU A 201 8.06 24.14 21.93
C LEU A 201 7.07 24.39 23.07
N SER A 202 6.61 23.33 23.74
CA SER A 202 5.69 23.41 24.87
C SER A 202 6.34 23.95 26.14
N GLY A 203 7.65 23.79 26.28
CA GLY A 203 8.40 24.38 27.39
C GLY A 203 8.64 25.88 27.24
N ILE A 204 8.51 26.44 26.03
CA ILE A 204 8.69 27.88 25.80
C ILE A 204 7.53 28.64 26.45
N GLY A 205 7.89 29.62 27.29
CA GLY A 205 6.95 30.48 28.02
C GLY A 205 7.65 31.70 28.62
N THR A 206 7.01 32.34 29.61
CA THR A 206 7.52 33.57 30.26
C THR A 206 8.88 33.38 30.94
N ASP A 207 9.13 32.21 31.50
CA ASP A 207 10.39 31.86 32.18
C ASP A 207 11.45 31.30 31.21
N ILE A 208 11.34 31.61 29.91
CA ILE A 208 12.16 31.11 28.80
C ILE A 208 11.94 29.61 28.52
N PHE A 209 12.12 28.74 29.52
CA PHE A 209 11.83 27.30 29.41
C PHE A 209 11.39 26.66 30.73
N SER A 210 10.25 25.98 30.71
CA SER A 210 9.68 25.22 31.84
C SER A 210 9.54 23.74 31.50
N PHE A 211 10.20 22.88 32.27
CA PHE A 211 10.10 21.43 32.11
C PHE A 211 8.69 20.88 32.41
N LYS A 212 7.97 21.53 33.33
CA LYS A 212 6.61 21.15 33.68
C LYS A 212 5.68 21.41 32.48
N ASP A 213 5.77 22.61 31.89
CA ASP A 213 4.94 23.00 30.74
C ASP A 213 5.31 22.22 29.49
N ALA A 214 6.60 21.90 29.31
CA ALA A 214 7.09 21.01 28.26
C ALA A 214 6.39 19.65 28.30
N TRP A 215 6.10 19.12 29.50
CA TRP A 215 5.41 17.85 29.66
C TRP A 215 3.89 17.99 29.56
N GLU A 216 3.26 18.89 30.33
CA GLU A 216 1.80 19.03 30.38
C GLU A 216 1.24 19.45 29.02
N ARG A 217 1.75 20.54 28.45
CA ARG A 217 1.32 21.03 27.14
C ARG A 217 1.83 20.09 26.05
N GLY A 218 3.06 19.57 26.17
CA GLY A 218 3.62 18.63 25.20
C GLY A 218 2.77 17.36 25.04
N LEU A 219 2.21 16.83 26.13
CA LEU A 219 1.27 15.70 26.09
C LEU A 219 -0.04 16.05 25.38
N MET A 220 -0.56 17.27 25.55
CA MET A 220 -1.75 17.74 24.84
C MET A 220 -1.50 17.82 23.32
N ALA A 221 -0.35 18.37 22.91
CA ALA A 221 0.06 18.40 21.52
C ALA A 221 0.28 17.00 20.93
N ALA A 222 0.90 16.10 21.70
CA ALA A 222 1.07 14.70 21.32
C ALA A 222 -0.28 13.98 21.17
N PHE A 223 -1.25 14.24 22.06
CA PHE A 223 -2.61 13.70 21.96
C PHE A 223 -3.33 14.17 20.70
N ALA A 224 -3.28 15.48 20.39
CA ALA A 224 -3.85 16.04 19.17
C ALA A 224 -3.22 15.45 17.90
N TYR A 225 -1.90 15.30 17.89
CA TYR A 225 -1.17 14.68 16.80
C TYR A 225 -1.54 13.20 16.60
N ALA A 226 -1.63 12.44 17.70
CA ALA A 226 -2.08 11.04 17.66
C ALA A 226 -3.52 10.92 17.15
N ALA A 227 -4.43 11.82 17.57
CA ALA A 227 -5.79 11.90 17.04
C ALA A 227 -5.80 12.20 15.53
N GLY A 228 -4.92 13.09 15.06
CA GLY A 228 -4.74 13.39 13.64
C GLY A 228 -4.22 12.20 12.84
N ILE A 229 -3.26 11.45 13.37
CA ILE A 229 -2.78 10.19 12.78
C ILE A 229 -3.94 9.20 12.66
N PHE A 230 -4.69 8.99 13.75
CA PHE A 230 -5.78 8.02 13.76
C PHE A 230 -6.88 8.42 12.76
N ALA A 231 -7.24 9.71 12.71
CA ALA A 231 -8.20 10.24 11.74
C ALA A 231 -7.76 10.03 10.29
N GLY A 232 -6.53 10.45 9.95
CA GLY A 232 -6.04 10.44 8.57
C GLY A 232 -5.58 9.08 8.07
N ALA A 233 -4.84 8.33 8.90
CA ALA A 233 -4.24 7.07 8.50
C ALA A 233 -5.18 5.87 8.72
N VAL A 234 -6.12 5.92 9.68
CA VAL A 234 -7.00 4.78 10.01
C VAL A 234 -8.44 5.03 9.61
N PHE A 235 -9.03 6.16 9.98
CA PHE A 235 -10.45 6.42 9.67
C PHE A 235 -10.68 6.70 8.18
N VAL A 236 -9.86 7.52 7.53
CA VAL A 236 -10.01 7.81 6.08
C VAL A 236 -10.18 6.54 5.25
N PRO A 237 -9.30 5.52 5.31
CA PRO A 237 -9.49 4.29 4.55
C PRO A 237 -10.68 3.45 5.04
N ALA A 238 -10.99 3.45 6.34
CA ALA A 238 -12.12 2.69 6.86
C ALA A 238 -13.45 3.17 6.27
N ILE A 239 -13.67 4.50 6.26
CA ILE A 239 -14.92 5.13 5.86
C ILE A 239 -14.89 5.84 4.49
N LEU A 240 -13.87 5.55 3.67
CA LEU A 240 -13.57 6.25 2.41
C LEU A 240 -14.79 6.49 1.47
N PRO A 241 -15.69 5.52 1.24
CA PRO A 241 -16.82 5.70 0.32
C PRO A 241 -17.84 6.74 0.80
N TRP A 242 -17.93 6.96 2.11
CA TRP A 242 -18.88 7.89 2.72
C TRP A 242 -18.31 9.29 2.91
N LEU A 243 -16.99 9.46 2.75
CA LEU A 243 -16.35 10.78 2.88
C LEU A 243 -16.63 11.66 1.65
N PRO A 244 -17.03 12.92 1.84
CA PRO A 244 -17.37 13.80 0.73
C PRO A 244 -16.13 14.21 -0.08
N GLY A 245 -16.36 14.56 -1.35
CA GLY A 245 -15.33 15.06 -2.26
C GLY A 245 -14.48 13.97 -2.93
N LYS A 246 -13.69 14.40 -3.92
CA LYS A 246 -12.77 13.52 -4.69
C LYS A 246 -11.35 13.54 -4.15
N ALA A 247 -10.91 14.66 -3.58
CA ALA A 247 -9.56 14.85 -3.07
C ALA A 247 -9.38 14.18 -1.70
N PHE A 248 -8.32 13.41 -1.53
CA PHE A 248 -7.97 12.74 -0.28
C PHE A 248 -7.58 13.71 0.83
N SER A 249 -6.96 14.83 0.49
CA SER A 249 -6.68 15.97 1.37
C SER A 249 -7.95 16.53 2.01
N ILE A 250 -9.05 16.64 1.25
CA ILE A 250 -10.35 17.08 1.76
C ILE A 250 -10.96 16.00 2.66
N LYS A 251 -10.94 14.73 2.22
CA LYS A 251 -11.43 13.60 3.03
C LYS A 251 -10.69 13.49 4.37
N GLY A 252 -9.38 13.68 4.36
CA GLY A 252 -8.53 13.73 5.55
C GLY A 252 -8.78 14.96 6.41
N ALA A 253 -9.04 16.12 5.81
CA ALA A 253 -9.41 17.31 6.57
C ALA A 253 -10.78 17.14 7.27
N VAL A 254 -11.77 16.54 6.60
CA VAL A 254 -13.10 16.29 7.20
C VAL A 254 -13.00 15.38 8.41
N THR A 255 -12.29 14.25 8.29
CA THR A 255 -12.04 13.35 9.43
C THR A 255 -11.19 14.02 10.52
N GLY A 256 -10.25 14.86 10.11
CA GLY A 256 -9.41 15.66 11.00
C GLY A 256 -10.17 16.69 11.81
N ILE A 257 -11.13 17.41 11.20
CA ILE A 257 -12.00 18.38 11.87
C ILE A 257 -12.86 17.67 12.92
N VAL A 258 -13.42 16.50 12.59
CA VAL A 258 -14.20 15.70 13.55
C VAL A 258 -13.32 15.27 14.72
N ALA A 259 -12.11 14.75 14.45
CA ALA A 259 -11.17 14.39 15.51
C ALA A 259 -10.72 15.60 16.34
N ALA A 260 -10.52 16.76 15.71
CA ALA A 260 -10.15 18.00 16.37
C ALA A 260 -11.23 18.50 17.33
N ILE A 261 -12.51 18.36 16.96
CA ILE A 261 -13.64 18.66 17.85
C ILE A 261 -13.60 17.76 19.10
N PHE A 262 -13.33 16.46 18.93
CA PHE A 262 -13.15 15.55 20.08
C PHE A 262 -11.96 15.95 20.96
N VAL A 263 -10.84 16.34 20.36
CA VAL A 263 -9.66 16.85 21.10
C VAL A 263 -10.02 18.10 21.90
N ILE A 264 -10.73 19.05 21.29
CA ILE A 264 -11.20 20.26 21.99
C ILE A 264 -12.12 19.88 23.15
N MET A 265 -13.11 19.02 22.93
CA MET A 265 -14.04 18.60 23.98
C MET A 265 -13.32 17.94 25.16
N ALA A 266 -12.24 17.19 24.90
CA ALA A 266 -11.45 16.52 25.93
C ALA A 266 -10.53 17.46 26.71
N LEU A 267 -10.09 18.57 26.09
CA LEU A 267 -9.07 19.47 26.66
C LEU A 267 -9.58 20.87 27.00
N LYS A 268 -10.86 21.18 26.74
CA LYS A 268 -11.44 22.53 26.93
C LYS A 268 -11.31 23.10 28.35
N ASP A 269 -11.25 22.22 29.35
CA ASP A 269 -11.23 22.62 30.77
C ASP A 269 -9.79 22.81 31.29
N VAL A 270 -8.79 22.39 30.52
CA VAL A 270 -7.35 22.47 30.87
C VAL A 270 -6.53 23.33 29.90
N ALA A 271 -7.04 23.57 28.69
CA ALA A 271 -6.38 24.32 27.64
C ALA A 271 -7.03 25.69 27.44
N ASN A 272 -6.23 26.72 27.15
CA ASN A 272 -6.78 28.01 26.76
C ASN A 272 -7.24 28.04 25.29
N THR A 273 -7.97 29.09 24.90
CA THR A 273 -8.55 29.21 23.55
C THR A 273 -7.50 29.17 22.43
N LEU A 274 -6.30 29.74 22.64
CA LEU A 274 -5.22 29.73 21.64
C LEU A 274 -4.60 28.34 21.50
N GLU A 275 -4.43 27.61 22.62
CA GLU A 275 -4.01 26.22 22.61
C GLU A 275 -5.01 25.34 21.88
N LEU A 276 -6.31 25.47 22.18
CA LEU A 276 -7.37 24.73 21.49
C LEU A 276 -7.37 24.99 19.98
N ALA A 277 -7.18 26.25 19.56
CA ALA A 277 -7.07 26.61 18.15
C ALA A 277 -5.82 25.97 17.49
N ALA A 278 -4.69 25.98 18.19
CA ALA A 278 -3.46 25.33 17.73
C ALA A 278 -3.64 23.81 17.58
N LEU A 279 -4.23 23.13 18.58
CA LEU A 279 -4.50 21.69 18.55
C LEU A 279 -5.48 21.33 17.44
N PHE A 280 -6.48 22.17 17.18
CA PHE A 280 -7.43 21.99 16.08
C PHE A 280 -6.73 21.99 14.71
N LEU A 281 -5.89 23.00 14.47
CA LEU A 281 -5.12 23.11 13.23
C LEU A 281 -4.13 21.95 13.08
N CYS A 282 -3.44 21.56 14.16
CA CYS A 282 -2.53 20.42 14.16
C CYS A 282 -3.24 19.14 13.73
N THR A 283 -4.30 18.77 14.46
CA THR A 283 -5.09 17.55 14.22
C THR A 283 -5.62 17.50 12.80
N THR A 284 -6.18 18.62 12.32
CA THR A 284 -6.76 18.73 10.98
C THR A 284 -5.70 18.63 9.89
N ALA A 285 -4.58 19.34 10.03
CA ALA A 285 -3.49 19.35 9.04
C ALA A 285 -2.83 17.97 8.93
N VAL A 286 -2.56 17.31 10.07
CA VAL A 286 -1.98 15.96 10.12
C VAL A 286 -2.90 14.94 9.47
N SER A 287 -4.19 14.96 9.82
CA SER A 287 -5.19 14.06 9.22
C SER A 287 -5.35 14.29 7.72
N SER A 288 -5.39 15.57 7.29
CA SER A 288 -5.44 15.94 5.88
C SER A 288 -4.23 15.45 5.10
N TYR A 289 -3.04 15.59 5.66
CA TYR A 289 -1.79 15.13 5.05
C TYR A 289 -1.77 13.61 4.93
N LEU A 290 -2.04 12.88 6.01
CA LEU A 290 -1.97 11.42 6.04
C LEU A 290 -3.09 10.77 5.22
N GLY A 291 -4.25 11.42 5.09
CA GLY A 291 -5.29 10.99 4.16
C GLY A 291 -4.80 10.87 2.72
N MET A 292 -3.84 11.72 2.30
CA MET A 292 -3.27 11.67 0.95
C MET A 292 -2.39 10.44 0.69
N ASN A 293 -1.93 9.70 1.70
CA ASN A 293 -1.16 8.47 1.48
C ASN A 293 -1.98 7.41 0.73
N PHE A 294 -3.31 7.43 0.86
CA PHE A 294 -4.19 6.50 0.15
C PHE A 294 -4.39 6.85 -1.33
N THR A 295 -3.92 8.00 -1.80
CA THR A 295 -4.00 8.38 -3.22
C THR A 295 -3.30 7.38 -4.15
N GLY A 296 -2.24 6.71 -3.69
CA GLY A 296 -1.52 5.68 -4.47
C GLY A 296 -2.05 4.24 -4.31
N SER A 297 -3.09 4.08 -3.48
CA SER A 297 -3.58 2.78 -3.01
C SER A 297 -5.06 2.54 -3.34
N THR A 298 -5.65 3.41 -4.16
CA THR A 298 -7.07 3.34 -4.54
C THR A 298 -7.23 3.30 -6.07
N PRO A 299 -8.31 2.69 -6.58
CA PRO A 299 -8.53 2.59 -8.03
C PRO A 299 -9.10 3.87 -8.66
N TYR A 300 -9.30 4.95 -7.89
CA TYR A 300 -10.02 6.16 -8.36
C TYR A 300 -9.11 7.27 -8.90
N THR A 301 -7.82 7.21 -8.60
CA THR A 301 -6.86 8.29 -8.84
C THR A 301 -5.94 7.95 -10.02
N SER A 302 -5.53 8.99 -10.75
CA SER A 302 -4.45 8.91 -11.74
C SER A 302 -3.19 9.62 -11.21
N PRO A 303 -1.98 9.25 -11.66
CA PRO A 303 -0.75 9.90 -11.23
C PRO A 303 -0.78 11.44 -11.38
N SER A 304 -1.30 11.94 -12.50
CA SER A 304 -1.46 13.38 -12.76
C SER A 304 -2.49 14.05 -11.84
N GLY A 305 -3.55 13.32 -11.47
CA GLY A 305 -4.54 13.79 -10.51
C GLY A 305 -3.95 13.92 -9.10
N VAL A 306 -3.18 12.92 -8.67
CA VAL A 306 -2.47 12.93 -7.38
C VAL A 306 -1.47 14.09 -7.31
N GLU A 307 -0.65 14.26 -8.35
CA GLU A 307 0.32 15.36 -8.40
C GLU A 307 -0.37 16.73 -8.30
N LYS A 308 -1.47 16.93 -9.04
CA LYS A 308 -2.25 18.16 -8.98
C LYS A 308 -2.84 18.42 -7.60
N GLU A 309 -3.31 17.38 -6.93
CA GLU A 309 -3.82 17.47 -5.57
C GLU A 309 -2.70 17.87 -4.59
N MET A 310 -1.58 17.16 -4.60
CA MET A 310 -0.45 17.39 -3.70
C MET A 310 0.11 18.82 -3.84
N ARG A 311 0.29 19.31 -5.08
CA ARG A 311 0.77 20.68 -5.34
C ARG A 311 -0.12 21.76 -4.73
N LYS A 312 -1.42 21.50 -4.59
CA LYS A 312 -2.38 22.44 -4.00
C LYS A 312 -2.54 22.25 -2.49
N ALA A 313 -2.59 21.01 -2.03
CA ALA A 313 -2.92 20.69 -0.64
C ALA A 313 -1.73 20.86 0.31
N ILE A 314 -0.51 20.46 -0.10
CA ILE A 314 0.68 20.50 0.76
C ILE A 314 0.98 21.92 1.26
N PRO A 315 0.96 22.98 0.44
CA PRO A 315 1.19 24.35 0.93
C PRO A 315 0.16 24.79 1.97
N VAL A 316 -1.12 24.43 1.78
CA VAL A 316 -2.20 24.78 2.71
C VAL A 316 -2.04 24.02 4.03
N GLN A 317 -1.71 22.73 3.97
CA GLN A 317 -1.44 21.91 5.16
C GLN A 317 -0.20 22.41 5.92
N ALA A 318 0.86 22.80 5.20
CA ALA A 318 2.06 23.38 5.79
C ALA A 318 1.78 24.73 6.46
N LEU A 319 0.98 25.60 5.82
CA LEU A 319 0.56 26.86 6.42
C LEU A 319 -0.28 26.64 7.68
N ALA A 320 -1.21 25.68 7.66
CA ALA A 320 -2.01 25.31 8.84
C ALA A 320 -1.14 24.76 9.97
N GLY A 321 -0.15 23.90 9.66
CA GLY A 321 0.82 23.40 10.64
C GLY A 321 1.70 24.51 11.21
N PHE A 322 2.17 25.46 10.38
CA PHE A 322 2.92 26.61 10.84
C PHE A 322 2.08 27.53 11.75
N ALA A 323 0.85 27.83 11.35
CA ALA A 323 -0.09 28.61 12.17
C ALA A 323 -0.38 27.90 13.50
N SER A 324 -0.51 26.58 13.50
CA SER A 324 -0.63 25.77 14.72
C SER A 324 0.56 25.99 15.67
N ILE A 325 1.80 25.93 15.15
CA ILE A 325 3.01 26.18 15.95
C ILE A 325 3.03 27.61 16.51
N VAL A 326 2.72 28.61 15.69
CA VAL A 326 2.71 30.02 16.12
C VAL A 326 1.67 30.24 17.23
N LEU A 327 0.46 29.72 17.07
CA LEU A 327 -0.59 29.80 18.08
C LEU A 327 -0.19 29.06 19.36
N TRP A 328 0.43 27.89 19.23
CA TRP A 328 0.89 27.09 20.36
C TRP A 328 1.94 27.82 21.21
N ILE A 329 2.94 28.42 20.56
CA ILE A 329 3.96 29.21 21.26
C ILE A 329 3.33 30.48 21.84
N GLY A 330 2.54 31.20 21.04
CA GLY A 330 1.90 32.44 21.46
C GLY A 330 0.97 32.27 22.68
N ALA A 331 0.28 31.13 22.76
CA ALA A 331 -0.59 30.82 23.89
C ALA A 331 0.15 30.82 25.24
N ALA A 332 1.44 30.47 25.25
CA ALA A 332 2.27 30.44 26.46
C ALA A 332 2.49 31.84 27.09
N PHE A 333 2.26 32.91 26.33
CA PHE A 333 2.48 34.30 26.75
C PHE A 333 1.17 35.06 27.01
N VAL A 334 0.04 34.42 26.74
CA VAL A 334 -1.31 34.99 26.92
C VAL A 334 -2.05 34.30 28.09
N SER A 335 -1.46 33.22 28.62
CA SER A 335 -1.97 32.45 29.76
C SER A 335 -1.72 33.14 31.09
#